data_AF-X1HL17-F1
#
_entry.id   AF-X1HL17-F1
#
_cell.length_a   1.000
_cell.length_b   1.000
_cell.length_c   1.000
_cell.angle_alpha   90.00
_cell.angle_beta   90.00
_cell.angle_gamma   90.00
#
_symmetry.space_group_name_H-M   'P 1'
#
loop_
_entity.id
_entity.type
_entity.pdbx_description
1 polymer ?
#
loop_
_entity_poly.entity_id
_entity_poly.type
_entity_poly.pdbx_seq_one_letter_code
_entity_poly.pdbx_strand_id
1 'polypeptide(L)'
;HKIWLAMLAGCGLSYWMAAPQIALASAAAFIVAESFDWAVFTFTRRPLADRVLLSSLISGPVDSTVFLIGAGFFGWWGLLAMSLSKLIAAVLLWSLMRRPVVA
;
A
#
# COMPACT_ATOMS: atom_id res chain seq x y z
N HIS A 1 8.88 15.67 1.63
CA HIS A 1 7.88 15.34 0.60
C HIS A 1 8.50 14.78 -0.69
N LYS A 2 9.39 13.77 -0.61
CA LYS A 2 10.02 13.15 -1.80
C LYS A 2 9.19 11.98 -2.38
N ILE A 3 8.15 11.57 -1.66
CA ILE A 3 7.30 10.41 -1.95
C ILE A 3 6.48 10.65 -3.24
N TRP A 4 5.93 11.86 -3.42
CA TRP A 4 5.19 12.24 -4.63
C TRP A 4 6.01 12.12 -5.92
N LEU A 5 7.29 12.47 -5.88
CA LEU A 5 8.20 12.33 -7.02
C LEU A 5 8.49 10.86 -7.35
N ALA A 6 8.66 10.02 -6.33
CA ALA A 6 8.84 8.58 -6.51
C ALA A 6 7.56 7.91 -7.09
N MET A 7 6.38 8.34 -6.64
CA MET A 7 5.09 7.88 -7.18
C MET A 7 4.90 8.29 -8.65
N LEU A 8 5.22 9.54 -8.99
CA LEU A 8 5.17 10.02 -10.37
C LEU A 8 6.15 9.25 -11.28
N ALA A 9 7.36 8.97 -10.81
CA ALA A 9 8.33 8.16 -11.55
C ALA A 9 7.82 6.72 -11.78
N GLY A 10 7.22 6.10 -10.74
CA GLY A 10 6.57 4.79 -10.86
C GLY A 10 5.43 4.78 -11.87
N CYS A 11 4.55 5.79 -11.83
CA CYS A 11 3.45 5.93 -12.80
C CYS A 11 3.98 6.14 -14.23
N GLY A 12 5.03 6.94 -14.40
CA GLY A 12 5.67 7.16 -15.70
C GLY A 12 6.31 5.89 -16.27
N LEU A 13 6.96 5.07 -15.43
CA LEU A 13 7.48 3.76 -15.83
C LEU A 13 6.35 2.79 -16.20
N SER A 14 5.27 2.73 -15.41
CA SER A 14 4.10 1.92 -15.75
C SER A 14 3.42 2.37 -17.05
N TYR A 15 3.39 3.67 -17.33
CA TYR A 15 2.86 4.20 -18.60
C TYR A 15 3.71 3.79 -19.79
N TRP A 16 5.02 3.63 -19.60
CA TRP A 16 5.95 3.24 -20.66
C TRP A 16 6.01 1.72 -20.88
N MET A 17 5.84 0.93 -19.82
CA MET A 17 5.95 -0.54 -19.87
C MET A 17 4.61 -1.27 -19.99
N ALA A 18 3.49 -0.64 -19.62
CA ALA A 18 2.18 -1.27 -19.55
C ALA A 18 1.11 -0.41 -20.25
N ALA A 19 -0.03 -1.01 -20.57
CA ALA A 19 -1.17 -0.28 -21.13
C ALA A 19 -1.54 0.90 -20.20
N PRO A 20 -1.86 2.10 -20.72
CA PRO A 20 -2.10 3.32 -19.92
C PRO A 20 -3.15 3.13 -18.80
N GLN A 21 -4.03 2.16 -18.97
CA GLN A 21 -4.99 1.68 -17.99
C GLN A 21 -4.34 1.22 -16.68
N ILE A 22 -3.22 0.50 -16.74
CA ILE A 22 -2.51 -0.03 -15.56
C ILE A 22 -1.83 1.11 -14.79
N ALA A 23 -1.26 2.10 -15.50
CA ALA A 23 -0.67 3.27 -14.87
C ALA A 23 -1.72 4.10 -14.11
N LEU A 24 -2.90 4.30 -14.72
CA LEU A 24 -4.00 5.00 -14.09
C LEU A 24 -4.55 4.23 -12.87
N ALA A 25 -4.68 2.90 -12.99
CA ALA A 25 -5.10 2.04 -11.90
C ALA A 25 -4.15 2.10 -10.70
N SER A 26 -2.83 2.04 -10.94
CA SER A 26 -1.82 2.22 -9.89
C SER A 26 -1.90 3.59 -9.23
N ALA A 27 -2.02 4.67 -10.02
CA ALA A 27 -2.11 6.02 -9.48
C ALA A 27 -3.35 6.19 -8.59
N ALA A 28 -4.50 5.66 -9.02
CA ALA A 28 -5.73 5.69 -8.24
C ALA A 28 -5.60 4.87 -6.94
N ALA A 29 -5.07 3.65 -7.03
CA ALA A 29 -4.86 2.78 -5.87
C ALA A 29 -3.96 3.45 -4.82
N PHE A 30 -2.87 4.06 -5.26
CA PHE A 30 -1.95 4.78 -4.41
C PHE A 30 -2.58 6.00 -3.72
N ILE A 31 -3.34 6.82 -4.44
CA ILE A 31 -4.01 8.00 -3.84
C ILE A 31 -5.00 7.56 -2.75
N VAL A 32 -5.77 6.50 -3.03
CA VAL A 32 -6.72 5.96 -2.07
C VAL A 32 -5.99 5.39 -0.86
N ALA A 33 -4.95 4.58 -1.06
CA ALA A 33 -4.15 3.99 0.01
C ALA A 33 -3.51 5.06 0.92
N GLU A 34 -2.89 6.08 0.34
CA GLU A 34 -2.28 7.19 1.08
C GLU A 34 -3.33 7.99 1.88
N SER A 35 -4.55 8.12 1.35
CA SER A 35 -5.65 8.78 2.08
C SER A 35 -6.05 7.99 3.34
N PHE A 36 -6.07 6.65 3.24
CA PHE A 36 -6.30 5.78 4.40
C PHE A 36 -5.14 5.85 5.39
N ASP A 37 -3.89 5.84 4.91
CA ASP A 37 -2.73 5.97 5.77
C ASP A 37 -2.76 7.31 6.53
N TRP A 38 -3.03 8.42 5.82
CA TRP A 38 -3.21 9.72 6.44
C TRP A 38 -4.32 9.71 7.49
N ALA A 39 -5.47 9.09 7.22
CA ALA A 39 -6.56 8.98 8.19
C ALA A 39 -6.13 8.18 9.44
N VAL A 40 -5.47 7.03 9.27
CA VAL A 40 -5.00 6.20 10.40
C VAL A 40 -3.96 6.96 11.22
N PHE A 41 -2.99 7.62 10.60
CA PHE A 41 -1.96 8.37 11.32
C PHE A 41 -2.49 9.63 12.01
N THR A 42 -3.52 10.27 11.45
CA THR A 42 -4.13 11.48 12.00
C THR A 42 -5.05 11.18 13.19
N PHE A 43 -5.90 10.16 13.08
CA PHE A 43 -6.90 9.86 14.11
C PHE A 43 -6.40 8.91 15.20
N THR A 44 -5.41 8.05 14.91
CA THR A 44 -4.96 7.04 15.86
C THR A 44 -3.83 7.56 16.74
N ARG A 45 -4.01 7.58 18.06
CA ARG A 45 -2.98 8.00 19.05
C ARG A 45 -2.15 6.83 19.62
N ARG A 46 -1.92 5.77 18.85
CA ARG A 46 -1.18 4.56 19.29
C ARG A 46 0.35 4.72 19.16
N PRO A 47 1.19 3.82 19.70
CA PRO A 47 2.63 3.82 19.40
C PRO A 47 2.90 3.62 17.89
N LEU A 48 4.04 4.15 17.39
CA LEU A 48 4.34 4.24 15.96
C LEU A 48 4.29 2.88 15.24
N ALA A 49 4.84 1.82 15.85
CA ALA A 49 4.79 0.48 15.28
C ALA A 49 3.34 0.01 15.06
N ASP A 50 2.44 0.25 16.02
CA ASP A 50 1.04 -0.18 15.91
C ASP A 50 0.26 0.63 14.89
N ARG A 51 0.61 1.91 14.72
CA ARG A 51 0.03 2.73 13.64
C ARG A 51 0.45 2.18 12.28
N VAL A 52 1.74 1.86 12.09
CA VAL A 52 2.23 1.28 10.83
C VAL A 52 1.49 -0.02 10.51
N LEU A 53 1.33 -0.92 11.48
CA LEU A 53 0.61 -2.18 11.27
C LEU A 53 -0.88 -1.95 10.93
N LEU A 54 -1.57 -1.09 11.68
CA LEU A 54 -2.98 -0.79 11.45
C LEU A 54 -3.20 -0.11 10.09
N SER A 55 -2.30 0.80 9.73
CA SER A 55 -2.29 1.48 8.43
C SER A 55 -2.19 0.45 7.33
N SER A 56 -1.15 -0.39 7.34
CA SER A 56 -0.92 -1.41 6.31
C SER A 56 -2.01 -2.49 6.27
N LEU A 57 -2.67 -2.78 7.39
CA LEU A 57 -3.79 -3.73 7.44
C LEU A 57 -5.01 -3.22 6.68
N ILE A 58 -5.22 -1.90 6.62
CA ILE A 58 -6.35 -1.26 5.96
C ILE A 58 -5.95 -0.84 4.54
N SER A 59 -4.86 -0.10 4.39
CA SER A 59 -4.43 0.42 3.09
C SER A 59 -3.95 -0.69 2.15
N GLY A 60 -3.37 -1.79 2.64
CA GLY A 60 -2.90 -2.90 1.82
C GLY A 60 -4.01 -3.63 1.02
N PRO A 61 -5.09 -4.09 1.67
CA PRO A 61 -6.24 -4.67 0.98
C PRO A 61 -6.98 -3.67 0.09
N VAL A 62 -7.12 -2.41 0.54
CA VAL A 62 -7.78 -1.36 -0.23
C VAL A 62 -7.00 -1.05 -1.51
N ASP A 63 -5.68 -0.86 -1.43
CA ASP A 63 -4.79 -0.65 -2.57
C ASP A 63 -4.92 -1.77 -3.61
N SER A 64 -4.83 -3.03 -3.14
CA SER A 64 -4.91 -4.21 -4.00
C SER A 64 -6.28 -4.35 -4.66
N THR A 65 -7.35 -3.98 -3.97
CA THR A 65 -8.72 -3.99 -4.51
C THR A 65 -8.88 -2.94 -5.60
N VAL A 66 -8.49 -1.69 -5.32
CA VAL A 66 -8.60 -0.57 -6.29
C VAL A 66 -7.73 -0.84 -7.51
N PHE A 67 -6.52 -1.37 -7.31
CA PHE A 67 -5.62 -1.73 -8.42
C PHE A 67 -6.20 -2.83 -9.31
N LEU A 68 -6.67 -3.95 -8.74
CA LEU A 68 -7.20 -5.08 -9.53
C LEU A 68 -8.49 -4.73 -10.28
N ILE A 69 -9.35 -3.91 -9.68
CA ILE A 69 -10.55 -3.39 -10.35
C ILE A 69 -10.14 -2.45 -11.49
N GLY A 70 -9.25 -1.49 -11.22
CA GLY A 70 -8.81 -0.50 -12.22
C GLY A 70 -8.01 -1.12 -13.37
N ALA A 71 -7.25 -2.18 -13.10
CA ALA A 71 -6.48 -2.90 -14.11
C ALA A 71 -7.32 -3.90 -14.92
N GLY A 72 -8.57 -4.17 -14.53
CA GLY A 72 -9.45 -5.12 -15.22
C GLY A 72 -9.12 -6.60 -14.99
N PHE A 73 -8.24 -6.91 -14.02
CA PHE A 73 -7.80 -8.27 -13.68
C PHE A 73 -8.40 -8.77 -12.36
N PHE A 74 -9.62 -8.32 -12.03
CA PHE A 74 -10.24 -8.66 -10.76
C PHE A 74 -10.49 -10.16 -10.63
N GLY A 75 -9.87 -10.77 -9.63
CA GLY A 75 -10.10 -12.16 -9.25
C GLY A 75 -9.90 -12.32 -7.75
N TRP A 76 -10.82 -13.04 -7.10
CA TRP A 76 -10.78 -13.23 -5.64
C TRP A 76 -9.46 -13.85 -5.16
N TRP A 77 -8.90 -14.79 -5.91
CA TRP A 77 -7.60 -15.38 -5.60
C TRP A 77 -6.43 -14.41 -5.77
N GLY A 78 -6.48 -13.54 -6.79
CA GLY A 78 -5.47 -12.50 -7.01
C GLY A 78 -5.51 -11.45 -5.91
N LEU A 79 -6.70 -11.03 -5.49
CA LEU A 79 -6.89 -10.09 -4.39
C LEU A 79 -6.36 -10.68 -3.08
N LEU A 80 -6.70 -11.93 -2.77
CA LEU A 80 -6.21 -12.61 -1.58
C LEU A 80 -4.68 -12.74 -1.61
N ALA A 81 -4.09 -13.16 -2.72
CA ALA A 81 -2.64 -13.31 -2.84
C ALA A 81 -1.89 -11.97 -2.71
N MET A 82 -2.37 -10.89 -3.36
CA MET A 82 -1.77 -9.56 -3.26
C MET A 82 -1.93 -8.95 -1.86
N SER A 83 -3.11 -9.12 -1.26
CA SER A 83 -3.35 -8.60 0.08
C SER A 83 -2.51 -9.37 1.10
N LEU A 84 -2.49 -10.70 1.04
CA LEU A 84 -1.79 -11.52 2.01
C LEU A 84 -0.27 -11.29 1.96
N SER A 85 0.33 -11.16 0.77
CA SER A 85 1.77 -10.86 0.66
C SER A 85 2.15 -9.53 1.33
N LYS A 86 1.33 -8.49 1.15
CA LYS A 86 1.50 -7.18 1.80
C LYS A 86 1.27 -7.26 3.32
N LEU A 87 0.26 -8.02 3.76
CA LEU A 87 -0.04 -8.19 5.19
C LEU A 87 1.07 -8.96 5.91
N ILE A 88 1.61 -10.03 5.30
CA ILE A 88 2.77 -10.76 5.83
C ILE A 88 3.97 -9.81 5.96
N ALA A 89 4.26 -9.01 4.93
CA ALA A 89 5.33 -8.03 4.97
C ALA A 89 5.13 -6.98 6.09
N ALA A 90 3.90 -6.50 6.28
CA ALA A 90 3.56 -5.55 7.33
C ALA A 90 3.76 -6.15 8.74
N VAL A 91 3.32 -7.40 8.95
CA VAL A 91 3.52 -8.11 10.23
C VAL A 91 5.00 -8.36 10.50
N LEU A 92 5.78 -8.74 9.48
CA LEU A 92 7.23 -8.93 9.60
C LEU A 92 7.92 -7.62 9.99
N LEU A 93 7.61 -6.51 9.31
CA LEU A 93 8.16 -5.19 9.62
C LEU A 93 7.79 -4.72 11.03
N TRP A 94 6.53 -4.90 11.41
CA TRP A 94 6.07 -4.61 12.77
C TRP A 94 6.83 -5.43 13.82
N SER A 95 7.08 -6.71 13.55
CA SER A 95 7.85 -7.58 14.45
C SER A 95 9.31 -7.12 14.59
N LEU A 96 9.91 -6.60 13.50
CA LEU A 96 11.27 -6.08 13.49
C LEU A 96 11.36 -4.75 14.24
N MET A 97 10.42 -3.83 14.02
CA MET A 97 10.36 -2.54 14.70
C MET A 97 10.12 -2.65 16.20
N ARG A 98 9.49 -3.74 16.65
CA ARG A 98 9.26 -4.03 18.07
C ARG A 98 10.48 -4.66 18.78
N ARG A 99 11.52 -5.07 18.06
CA ARG A 99 12.73 -5.60 18.71
C ARG A 99 13.44 -4.43 19.40
N PRO A 100 13.80 -4.53 20.69
CA PRO A 100 14.74 -3.58 21.26
C PRO A 100 16.03 -3.68 20.44
N VAL A 101 16.51 -2.55 19.93
CA VAL A 101 17.85 -2.47 19.38
C VAL A 101 18.78 -2.85 20.54
N VAL A 102 19.27 -4.10 20.53
CA VAL A 102 20.33 -4.50 21.45
C VAL A 102 21.56 -3.75 20.95
N ALA A 103 21.81 -2.60 21.58
CA ALA A 103 22.99 -1.77 21.39
C ALA A 103 24.17 -2.35 22.15
#